data_AF-A0A8J7PWK3-F1
#
_entry.id   AF-A0A8J7PWK3-F1
#
_cell.length_a   1.000
_cell.length_b   1.000
_cell.length_c   1.000
_cell.angle_alpha   90.00
_cell.angle_beta   90.00
_cell.angle_gamma   90.00
#
_symmetry.space_group_name_H-M   'P 1'
#
loop_
_entity.id
_entity.type
_entity.pdbx_description
1 polymer ?
#
loop_
_entity_poly.entity_id
_entity_poly.type
_entity_poly.pdbx_seq_one_letter_code
_entity_poly.pdbx_strand_id
1 'polypeptide(L)'
;MRASFGKRMLCAALAAAMLAPVAHADGDPLDDPGVQKTLRAMANASTWYHPDIFGMTVGMRRYAHKDYAGALKYFEIGSYYADKLSQLSTGLMYMNGEGVKKDPVTAYAWLDLAAERDYPEFVSTRDNLKAELSPEQLAQATEMRKKLSERYGDAVAKPRMAQQLRQGQTEITGSRTGFDSGANHIATNTHCGPALVIGGRTIPQVGCGSVDMYARDNWDPDKYFAGRDREWKATVTVGSLEEQGKPAGQSTASPPATTKPVDAPAAGGVQKQ
;
A
#
# COMPACT_ATOMS: atom_id res chain seq x y z
N MET A 1 -39.98 39.05 -54.47
CA MET A 1 -39.33 39.59 -53.26
C MET A 1 -39.32 38.52 -52.17
N ARG A 2 -38.11 38.22 -51.69
CA ARG A 2 -37.70 37.65 -50.38
C ARG A 2 -38.21 36.27 -49.91
N ALA A 3 -37.25 35.35 -49.93
CA ALA A 3 -37.15 34.10 -49.17
C ALA A 3 -36.93 34.32 -47.66
N SER A 4 -37.14 33.27 -46.85
CA SER A 4 -36.32 32.87 -45.67
C SER A 4 -37.02 31.71 -44.94
N PHE A 5 -36.62 30.46 -45.15
CA PHE A 5 -35.68 29.66 -44.35
C PHE A 5 -36.28 29.00 -43.09
N GLY A 6 -36.36 27.67 -43.15
CA GLY A 6 -36.82 26.81 -42.08
C GLY A 6 -35.82 26.69 -40.92
N LYS A 7 -36.37 26.49 -39.72
CA LYS A 7 -35.61 26.05 -38.54
C LYS A 7 -35.92 24.58 -38.28
N ARG A 8 -35.01 23.71 -38.71
CA ARG A 8 -34.85 22.37 -38.12
C ARG A 8 -34.08 22.55 -36.82
N MET A 9 -34.73 22.41 -35.67
CA MET A 9 -34.03 22.32 -34.38
C MET A 9 -33.40 20.93 -34.27
N LEU A 10 -32.08 20.87 -34.41
CA LEU A 10 -31.27 19.72 -34.03
C LEU A 10 -31.17 19.73 -32.50
N CYS A 11 -31.81 18.77 -31.83
CA CYS A 11 -31.55 18.49 -30.42
C CYS A 11 -30.20 17.75 -30.33
N ALA A 12 -29.11 18.48 -30.10
CA ALA A 12 -27.85 17.90 -29.67
C ALA A 12 -27.97 17.56 -28.18
N ALA A 13 -28.18 16.29 -27.85
CA ALA A 13 -28.07 15.80 -26.49
C ALA A 13 -26.57 15.69 -26.12
N LEU A 14 -26.03 16.73 -25.48
CA LEU A 14 -24.76 16.62 -24.76
C LEU A 14 -24.99 15.75 -23.52
N ALA A 15 -24.54 14.50 -23.57
CA ALA A 15 -24.36 13.69 -22.38
C ALA A 15 -23.16 14.24 -21.59
N ALA A 16 -23.43 15.19 -20.69
CA ALA A 16 -22.46 15.58 -19.67
C ALA A 16 -22.31 14.41 -18.69
N ALA A 17 -21.22 13.65 -18.82
CA ALA A 17 -20.79 12.73 -17.78
C ALA A 17 -20.48 13.55 -16.53
N MET A 18 -21.42 13.55 -15.57
CA MET A 18 -21.20 14.14 -14.26
C MET A 18 -20.15 13.29 -13.54
N LEU A 19 -18.89 13.75 -13.58
CA LEU A 19 -17.90 13.40 -12.57
C LEU A 19 -18.48 13.85 -11.23
N ALA A 20 -18.96 12.88 -10.44
CA ALA A 20 -19.34 13.16 -9.06
C ALA A 20 -18.11 13.76 -8.36
N PRO A 21 -18.25 14.87 -7.61
CA PRO A 21 -17.14 15.39 -6.86
C PRO A 21 -16.78 14.34 -5.82
N VAL A 22 -15.53 13.88 -5.85
CA VAL A 22 -15.01 13.07 -4.77
C VAL A 22 -14.96 13.99 -3.56
N ALA A 23 -15.89 13.82 -2.63
CA ALA A 23 -15.95 14.55 -1.38
C ALA A 23 -14.79 14.09 -0.49
N HIS A 24 -13.56 14.49 -0.82
CA HIS A 24 -12.45 14.45 0.11
C HIS A 24 -12.66 15.61 1.07
N ALA A 25 -12.78 15.33 2.37
CA ALA A 25 -12.77 16.39 3.36
C ALA A 25 -11.42 17.15 3.25
N ASP A 26 -11.45 18.47 3.05
CA ASP A 26 -10.26 19.29 2.80
C ASP A 26 -9.25 19.32 3.98
N GLY A 27 -9.57 18.71 5.13
CA GLY A 27 -8.73 18.64 6.33
C GLY A 27 -7.88 17.36 6.46
N ASP A 28 -7.10 17.28 7.54
CA ASP A 28 -6.33 16.09 7.91
C ASP A 28 -7.31 14.94 8.25
N PRO A 29 -7.19 13.75 7.63
CA PRO A 29 -8.08 12.64 7.93
C PRO A 29 -7.96 12.11 9.36
N LEU A 30 -6.93 12.49 10.12
CA LEU A 30 -6.87 12.22 11.56
C LEU A 30 -7.87 13.06 12.37
N ASP A 31 -8.38 14.19 11.86
CA ASP A 31 -9.35 15.04 12.58
C ASP A 31 -10.76 14.42 12.66
N ASP A 32 -11.03 13.35 11.91
CA ASP A 32 -12.31 12.65 11.95
C ASP A 32 -12.63 12.16 13.39
N PRO A 33 -13.81 12.47 13.94
CA PRO A 33 -14.14 12.10 15.32
C PRO A 33 -14.09 10.59 15.61
N GLY A 34 -14.40 9.75 14.61
CA GLY A 34 -14.32 8.30 14.71
C GLY A 34 -12.87 7.79 14.71
N VAL A 35 -12.02 8.41 13.89
CA VAL A 35 -10.56 8.18 13.90
C VAL A 35 -9.98 8.61 15.24
N GLN A 36 -10.28 9.82 15.71
CA GLN A 36 -9.86 10.33 17.02
C GLN A 36 -10.32 9.43 18.17
N LYS A 37 -11.55 8.91 18.13
CA LYS A 37 -12.03 7.95 19.14
C LYS A 37 -11.17 6.68 19.16
N THR A 38 -10.85 6.14 17.99
CA THR A 38 -9.99 4.95 17.87
C THR A 38 -8.59 5.23 18.38
N LEU A 39 -7.98 6.33 17.94
CA LEU A 39 -6.64 6.72 18.34
C LEU A 39 -6.56 6.96 19.86
N ARG A 40 -7.55 7.63 20.46
CA ARG A 40 -7.61 7.84 21.93
C ARG A 40 -7.70 6.52 22.69
N ALA A 41 -8.43 5.54 22.16
CA ALA A 41 -8.51 4.20 22.74
C ALA A 41 -7.17 3.44 22.68
N MET A 42 -6.27 3.83 21.77
CA MET A 42 -4.91 3.29 21.68
C MET A 42 -3.92 3.95 22.66
N ALA A 43 -4.36 4.93 23.47
CA ALA A 43 -3.64 5.48 24.61
C ALA A 43 -2.17 5.90 24.36
N ASN A 44 -1.90 6.60 23.25
CA ASN A 44 -0.55 7.00 22.80
C ASN A 44 0.42 5.81 22.63
N ALA A 45 -0.08 4.64 22.24
CA ALA A 45 0.76 3.57 21.72
C ALA A 45 1.63 4.09 20.56
N SER A 46 2.79 3.49 20.32
CA SER A 46 3.74 3.89 19.27
C SER A 46 3.10 4.07 17.89
N THR A 47 2.06 3.30 17.56
CA THR A 47 1.28 3.44 16.33
C THR A 47 0.54 4.78 16.16
N TRP A 48 0.35 5.57 17.22
CA TRP A 48 -0.25 6.91 17.15
C TRP A 48 0.56 7.84 16.23
N TYR A 49 1.89 7.76 16.32
CA TYR A 49 2.81 8.55 15.50
C TYR A 49 3.22 7.87 14.20
N HIS A 50 2.63 6.71 13.92
CA HIS A 50 2.68 6.02 12.64
C HIS A 50 1.29 5.95 12.00
N PRO A 51 0.68 7.11 11.67
CA PRO A 51 -0.65 7.15 11.07
C PRO A 51 -0.72 6.46 9.70
N ASP A 52 0.41 6.37 9.01
CA ASP A 52 0.57 5.64 7.76
C ASP A 52 0.33 4.13 7.95
N ILE A 53 1.00 3.53 8.96
CA ILE A 53 0.86 2.12 9.33
C ILE A 53 -0.51 1.85 9.96
N PHE A 54 -1.02 2.79 10.76
CA PHE A 54 -2.37 2.71 11.32
C PHE A 54 -3.42 2.64 10.21
N GLY A 55 -3.38 3.58 9.26
CA GLY A 55 -4.29 3.60 8.11
C GLY A 55 -4.20 2.33 7.28
N MET A 56 -2.98 1.91 6.94
CA MET A 56 -2.72 0.67 6.21
C MET A 56 -3.30 -0.56 6.93
N THR A 57 -2.98 -0.74 8.21
CA THR A 57 -3.35 -1.94 8.98
C THR A 57 -4.86 -2.02 9.25
N VAL A 58 -5.47 -0.90 9.63
CA VAL A 58 -6.93 -0.85 9.86
C VAL A 58 -7.66 -1.00 8.53
N GLY A 59 -7.17 -0.39 7.44
CA GLY A 59 -7.69 -0.55 6.09
C GLY A 59 -7.73 -2.02 5.67
N MET A 60 -6.60 -2.72 5.79
CA MET A 60 -6.49 -4.15 5.47
C MET A 60 -7.41 -5.01 6.33
N ARG A 61 -7.49 -4.76 7.64
CA ARG A 61 -8.39 -5.50 8.53
C ARG A 61 -9.86 -5.31 8.12
N ARG A 62 -10.29 -4.07 7.89
CA ARG A 62 -11.67 -3.78 7.46
C ARG A 62 -11.97 -4.42 6.10
N TYR A 63 -11.01 -4.38 5.19
CA TYR A 63 -11.11 -5.04 3.90
C TYR A 63 -11.30 -6.55 4.05
N ALA A 64 -10.52 -7.21 4.89
CA ALA A 64 -10.63 -8.65 5.17
C ALA A 64 -12.01 -9.03 5.74
N HIS A 65 -12.66 -8.12 6.46
CA HIS A 65 -14.03 -8.26 6.95
C HIS A 65 -15.11 -7.78 5.97
N LYS A 66 -14.75 -7.50 4.70
CA LYS A 66 -15.63 -7.00 3.63
C LYS A 66 -16.29 -5.64 3.92
N ASP A 67 -15.75 -4.89 4.88
CA ASP A 67 -16.12 -3.50 5.12
C ASP A 67 -15.31 -2.59 4.19
N TYR A 68 -15.65 -2.61 2.90
CA TYR A 68 -14.88 -1.95 1.85
C TYR A 68 -14.91 -0.42 1.95
N ALA A 69 -16.09 0.15 2.24
CA ALA A 69 -16.20 1.60 2.45
C ALA A 69 -15.35 2.03 3.67
N GLY A 70 -15.38 1.22 4.73
CA GLY A 70 -14.52 1.41 5.89
C GLY A 70 -13.03 1.26 5.58
N ALA A 71 -12.66 0.30 4.73
CA ALA A 71 -11.29 0.08 4.31
C ALA A 71 -10.73 1.27 3.52
N LEU A 72 -11.48 1.78 2.54
CA LEU A 72 -11.11 2.97 1.76
C LEU A 72 -10.84 4.17 2.65
N LYS A 73 -11.71 4.42 3.64
CA LYS A 73 -11.51 5.51 4.61
C LYS A 73 -10.15 5.41 5.32
N TYR A 74 -9.72 4.20 5.71
CA TYR A 74 -8.45 4.03 6.42
C TYR A 74 -7.25 3.98 5.48
N PHE A 75 -7.39 3.44 4.26
CA PHE A 75 -6.35 3.56 3.24
C PHE A 75 -6.13 5.02 2.81
N GLU A 76 -7.14 5.88 2.87
CA GLU A 76 -6.96 7.32 2.64
C GLU A 76 -6.05 7.95 3.71
N ILE A 77 -6.18 7.56 4.98
CA ILE A 77 -5.26 7.97 6.05
C ILE A 77 -3.84 7.51 5.73
N GLY A 78 -3.66 6.23 5.39
CA GLY A 78 -2.36 5.67 5.02
C GLY A 78 -1.71 6.45 3.87
N SER A 79 -2.50 6.68 2.82
CA SER A 79 -2.09 7.41 1.63
C SER A 79 -1.71 8.87 1.94
N TYR A 80 -2.44 9.53 2.85
CA TYR A 80 -2.16 10.89 3.30
C TYR A 80 -0.81 10.98 4.02
N TYR A 81 -0.34 9.90 4.64
CA TYR A 81 0.96 9.83 5.30
C TYR A 81 2.01 9.05 4.50
N ALA A 82 1.87 9.01 3.18
CA ALA A 82 2.84 8.45 2.23
C ALA A 82 3.00 6.92 2.29
N ASP A 83 2.00 6.17 2.75
CA ASP A 83 2.00 4.72 2.61
C ASP A 83 1.61 4.31 1.19
N LYS A 84 2.58 3.75 0.44
CA LYS A 84 2.36 3.33 -0.95
C LYS A 84 1.44 2.12 -1.07
N LEU A 85 1.40 1.23 -0.07
CA LEU A 85 0.49 0.09 -0.09
C LEU A 85 -0.98 0.53 0.01
N SER A 86 -1.26 1.54 0.82
CA SER A 86 -2.59 2.14 0.93
C SER A 86 -3.02 2.83 -0.37
N GLN A 87 -2.08 3.49 -1.07
CA GLN A 87 -2.33 4.07 -2.40
C GLN A 87 -2.63 2.97 -3.43
N LEU A 88 -1.84 1.88 -3.44
CA LEU A 88 -2.07 0.73 -4.29
C LEU A 88 -3.44 0.10 -4.02
N SER A 89 -3.76 -0.14 -2.74
CA SER A 89 -5.01 -0.75 -2.30
C SER A 89 -6.21 0.08 -2.73
N THR A 90 -6.12 1.41 -2.57
CA THR A 90 -7.16 2.34 -3.05
C THR A 90 -7.37 2.22 -4.55
N GLY A 91 -6.30 2.19 -5.36
CA GLY A 91 -6.39 1.99 -6.81
C GLY A 91 -7.04 0.66 -7.20
N LEU A 92 -6.67 -0.44 -6.53
CA LEU A 92 -7.27 -1.76 -6.76
C LEU A 92 -8.75 -1.82 -6.41
N MET A 93 -9.18 -1.12 -5.35
CA MET A 93 -10.58 -1.03 -4.96
C MET A 93 -11.42 -0.25 -5.99
N TYR A 94 -10.89 0.85 -6.55
CA TYR A 94 -11.54 1.55 -7.67
C TYR A 94 -11.58 0.71 -8.94
N MET A 95 -10.54 -0.08 -9.21
CA MET A 95 -10.49 -0.97 -10.38
C MET A 95 -11.59 -2.04 -10.34
N ASN A 96 -11.96 -2.49 -9.14
CA ASN A 96 -12.91 -3.58 -8.94
C ASN A 96 -14.30 -3.13 -8.44
N GLY A 97 -14.45 -1.87 -8.06
CA GLY A 97 -15.71 -1.35 -7.51
C GLY A 97 -16.00 -1.87 -6.09
N GLU A 98 -14.96 -2.01 -5.27
CA GLU A 98 -15.09 -2.51 -3.90
C GLU A 98 -15.32 -1.34 -2.95
N GLY A 99 -16.56 -1.19 -2.45
CA GLY A 99 -16.94 -0.06 -1.60
C GLY A 99 -17.11 1.27 -2.34
N VAL A 100 -16.83 1.30 -3.65
CA VAL A 100 -17.00 2.42 -4.58
C VAL A 100 -17.52 1.92 -5.93
N LYS A 101 -17.93 2.82 -6.82
CA LYS A 101 -18.21 2.44 -8.20
C LYS A 101 -16.89 2.12 -8.91
N LYS A 102 -16.90 1.11 -9.78
CA LYS A 102 -15.75 0.80 -10.64
C LYS A 102 -15.41 2.01 -11.49
N ASP A 103 -14.16 2.45 -11.41
CA ASP A 103 -13.65 3.61 -12.13
C ASP A 103 -12.18 3.37 -12.51
N PRO A 104 -11.91 2.93 -13.75
CA PRO A 104 -10.55 2.61 -14.19
C PRO A 104 -9.66 3.86 -14.36
N VAL A 105 -10.24 5.05 -14.56
CA VAL A 105 -9.50 6.32 -14.63
C VAL A 105 -8.97 6.68 -13.24
N THR A 106 -9.85 6.64 -12.23
CA THR A 106 -9.46 6.88 -10.84
C THR A 106 -8.50 5.81 -10.33
N ALA A 107 -8.75 4.54 -10.67
CA ALA A 107 -7.85 3.44 -10.33
C ALA A 107 -6.44 3.69 -10.85
N TYR A 108 -6.28 4.02 -12.13
CA TYR A 108 -4.97 4.29 -12.71
C TYR A 108 -4.26 5.46 -12.05
N ALA A 109 -4.96 6.55 -11.75
CA ALA A 109 -4.38 7.71 -11.09
C ALA A 109 -3.78 7.36 -9.72
N TRP A 110 -4.48 6.53 -8.93
CA TRP A 110 -3.98 6.01 -7.65
C TRP A 110 -2.83 5.02 -7.81
N LEU A 111 -2.90 4.12 -8.78
CA LEU A 111 -1.83 3.15 -9.05
C LEU A 111 -0.55 3.84 -9.54
N ASP A 112 -0.66 4.88 -10.37
CA ASP A 112 0.49 5.66 -10.81
C ASP A 112 1.12 6.45 -9.65
N LEU A 113 0.31 6.98 -8.74
CA LEU A 113 0.81 7.59 -7.52
C LEU A 113 1.53 6.57 -6.61
N ALA A 114 0.97 5.36 -6.47
CA ALA A 114 1.58 4.28 -5.70
C ALA A 114 2.95 3.86 -6.29
N ALA A 115 3.06 3.85 -7.62
CA ALA A 115 4.27 3.48 -8.35
C ALA A 115 5.39 4.54 -8.33
N GLU A 116 5.19 5.72 -7.72
CA GLU A 116 6.15 6.83 -7.66
C GLU A 116 7.53 6.46 -7.04
N ARG A 117 7.62 5.36 -6.29
CA ARG A 117 8.88 4.84 -5.70
C ARG A 117 9.51 3.68 -6.48
N ASP A 118 9.00 3.39 -7.67
CA ASP A 118 9.48 2.34 -8.57
C ASP A 118 9.50 0.94 -7.94
N TYR A 119 8.53 0.64 -7.07
CA TYR A 119 8.37 -0.72 -6.57
C TYR A 119 7.88 -1.60 -7.72
N PRO A 120 8.60 -2.68 -8.07
CA PRO A 120 8.35 -3.43 -9.31
C PRO A 120 6.92 -3.95 -9.46
N GLU A 121 6.34 -4.48 -8.38
CA GLU A 121 4.95 -4.95 -8.37
C GLU A 121 3.94 -3.82 -8.60
N PHE A 122 4.24 -2.61 -8.12
CA PHE A 122 3.32 -1.47 -8.18
C PHE A 122 3.38 -0.85 -9.58
N VAL A 123 4.59 -0.74 -10.13
CA VAL A 123 4.86 -0.38 -11.53
C VAL A 123 4.17 -1.36 -12.47
N SER A 124 4.34 -2.67 -12.26
CA SER A 124 3.68 -3.71 -13.07
C SER A 124 2.16 -3.60 -12.99
N THR A 125 1.61 -3.41 -11.78
CA THR A 125 0.16 -3.26 -11.58
C THR A 125 -0.39 -2.04 -12.32
N ARG A 126 0.28 -0.89 -12.24
CA ARG A 126 -0.06 0.31 -13.00
C ARG A 126 -0.01 0.05 -14.52
N ASP A 127 1.07 -0.55 -15.00
CA ASP A 127 1.31 -0.71 -16.44
C ASP A 127 0.34 -1.72 -17.06
N ASN A 128 -0.06 -2.75 -16.31
CA ASN A 128 -1.12 -3.67 -16.71
C ASN A 128 -2.44 -2.92 -16.94
N LEU A 129 -2.86 -2.06 -15.99
CA LEU A 129 -4.08 -1.27 -16.19
C LEU A 129 -3.92 -0.24 -17.31
N LYS A 130 -2.72 0.35 -17.47
CA LYS A 130 -2.42 1.28 -18.57
C LYS A 130 -2.74 0.68 -19.94
N ALA A 131 -2.42 -0.59 -20.14
CA ALA A 131 -2.62 -1.31 -21.39
C ALA A 131 -4.12 -1.50 -21.73
N GLU A 132 -5.00 -1.39 -20.74
CA GLU A 132 -6.46 -1.53 -20.91
C GLU A 132 -7.16 -0.18 -21.14
N LEU A 133 -6.50 0.95 -20.86
CA LEU A 133 -7.11 2.29 -20.96
C LEU A 133 -7.06 2.85 -22.38
N SER A 134 -8.11 3.58 -22.76
CA SER A 134 -8.07 4.43 -23.96
C SER A 134 -7.13 5.64 -23.77
N PRO A 135 -6.64 6.26 -24.85
CA PRO A 135 -5.85 7.49 -24.76
C PRO A 135 -6.55 8.62 -23.99
N GLU A 136 -7.87 8.75 -24.16
CA GLU A 136 -8.68 9.76 -23.46
C GLU A 136 -8.77 9.46 -21.96
N GLN A 137 -8.97 8.19 -21.59
CA GLN A 137 -8.98 7.76 -20.19
C GLN A 137 -7.62 7.97 -19.53
N LEU A 138 -6.53 7.66 -20.23
CA LEU A 138 -5.18 7.87 -19.73
C LEU A 138 -4.87 9.36 -19.53
N ALA A 139 -5.32 10.22 -20.44
CA ALA A 139 -5.18 11.68 -20.29
C ALA A 139 -5.95 12.20 -19.07
N GLN A 140 -7.19 11.73 -18.86
CA GLN A 140 -7.97 12.06 -17.65
C GLN A 140 -7.30 11.56 -16.38
N ALA A 141 -6.79 10.34 -16.39
CA ALA A 141 -6.14 9.73 -15.23
C ALA A 141 -4.83 10.46 -14.90
N THR A 142 -4.07 10.90 -15.91
CA THR A 142 -2.86 11.72 -15.73
C THR A 142 -3.17 13.04 -15.04
N GLU A 143 -4.25 13.72 -15.47
CA GLU A 143 -4.66 14.97 -14.84
C GLU A 143 -5.17 14.75 -13.40
N MET A 144 -5.92 13.67 -13.17
CA MET A 144 -6.34 13.28 -11.82
C MET A 144 -5.13 12.95 -10.94
N ARG A 145 -4.12 12.25 -11.44
CA ARG A 145 -2.89 11.94 -10.69
C ARG A 145 -2.20 13.22 -10.23
N LYS A 146 -2.11 14.25 -11.07
CA LYS A 146 -1.53 15.54 -10.66
C LYS A 146 -2.26 16.11 -9.44
N LYS A 147 -3.59 16.16 -9.49
CA LYS A 147 -4.43 16.62 -8.37
C LYS A 147 -4.25 15.77 -7.12
N LEU A 148 -4.22 14.44 -7.26
CA LEU A 148 -3.95 13.54 -6.14
C LEU A 148 -2.56 13.80 -5.53
N SER A 149 -1.57 14.15 -6.35
CA SER A 149 -0.19 14.38 -5.89
C SER A 149 -0.05 15.60 -5.00
N GLU A 150 -0.92 16.60 -5.15
CA GLU A 150 -0.97 17.79 -4.28
C GLU A 150 -1.30 17.43 -2.83
N ARG A 151 -1.97 16.28 -2.60
CA ARG A 151 -2.39 15.83 -1.27
C ARG A 151 -1.67 14.58 -0.77
N TYR A 152 -1.38 13.64 -1.68
CA TYR A 152 -0.93 12.28 -1.40
C TYR A 152 0.44 11.94 -2.02
N GLY A 153 1.01 12.82 -2.84
CA GLY A 153 2.33 12.60 -3.43
C GLY A 153 3.44 12.65 -2.38
N ASP A 154 4.53 11.92 -2.62
CA ASP A 154 5.63 11.83 -1.65
C ASP A 154 6.19 13.21 -1.28
N ALA A 155 6.23 14.15 -2.23
CA ALA A 155 6.73 15.50 -2.03
C ALA A 155 5.99 16.28 -0.91
N VAL A 156 4.71 15.97 -0.68
CA VAL A 156 3.89 16.61 0.37
C VAL A 156 3.63 15.69 1.55
N ALA A 157 3.45 14.39 1.29
CA ALA A 157 3.06 13.41 2.31
C ALA A 157 4.25 12.96 3.18
N LYS A 158 5.47 12.85 2.62
CA LYS A 158 6.67 12.49 3.41
C LYS A 158 7.03 13.55 4.45
N PRO A 159 7.07 14.87 4.14
CA PRO A 159 7.28 15.90 5.15
C PRO A 159 6.26 15.86 6.30
N ARG A 160 4.99 15.63 5.95
CA ARG A 160 3.89 15.47 6.91
C ARG A 160 4.12 14.28 7.84
N MET A 161 4.46 13.11 7.29
CA MET A 161 4.78 11.92 8.09
C MET A 161 6.03 12.14 8.95
N ALA A 162 7.07 12.79 8.40
CA ALA A 162 8.28 13.10 9.15
C ALA A 162 8.01 14.03 10.36
N GLN A 163 7.02 14.93 10.25
CA GLN A 163 6.58 15.75 11.37
C GLN A 163 5.94 14.90 12.47
N GLN A 164 5.09 13.93 12.13
CA GLN A 164 4.47 13.00 13.09
C GLN A 164 5.54 12.19 13.85
N LEU A 165 6.52 11.64 13.13
CA LEU A 165 7.62 10.87 13.74
C LEU A 165 8.42 11.73 14.73
N ARG A 166 8.80 12.95 14.33
CA ARG A 166 9.54 13.87 15.21
C ARG A 166 8.73 14.28 16.43
N GLN A 167 7.44 14.53 16.28
CA GLN A 167 6.55 14.82 17.40
C GLN A 167 6.55 13.66 18.40
N GLY A 168 6.35 12.44 17.91
CA GLY A 168 6.33 11.28 18.80
C GLY A 168 7.66 11.00 19.50
N GLN A 169 8.80 11.27 18.85
CA GLN A 169 10.11 11.24 19.53
C GLN A 169 10.15 12.17 20.76
N THR A 170 9.56 13.36 20.65
CA THR A 170 9.55 14.33 21.76
C THR A 170 8.52 14.00 22.84
N GLU A 171 7.38 13.41 22.48
CA GLU A 171 6.29 13.17 23.43
C GLU A 171 6.37 11.81 24.14
N ILE A 172 6.97 10.79 23.52
CA ILE A 172 7.10 9.45 24.11
C ILE A 172 8.31 9.33 25.05
N THR A 173 9.23 10.32 25.05
CA THR A 173 10.47 10.28 25.85
C THR A 173 10.29 10.56 27.36
N GLY A 174 9.07 10.83 27.83
CA GLY A 174 8.75 10.92 29.26
C GLY A 174 8.13 9.63 29.82
N SER A 175 8.91 8.81 30.54
CA SER A 175 8.44 7.75 31.47
C SER A 175 7.70 6.50 30.93
N ARG A 176 7.81 6.14 29.64
CA ARG A 176 7.14 4.94 29.09
C ARG A 176 8.01 3.79 28.59
N THR A 177 9.28 3.71 29.00
CA THR A 177 10.05 2.46 28.91
C THR A 177 9.63 1.42 29.96
N GLY A 178 8.38 1.42 30.45
CA GLY A 178 7.96 0.49 31.49
C GLY A 178 6.48 0.49 31.92
N PHE A 179 5.56 1.16 31.22
CA PHE A 179 4.14 1.13 31.59
C PHE A 179 3.27 0.74 30.40
N ASP A 180 3.18 -0.57 30.16
CA ASP A 180 2.02 -1.21 29.53
C ASP A 180 0.85 -1.10 30.51
N SER A 181 -0.11 -0.23 30.23
CA SER A 181 -1.32 -0.06 31.05
C SER A 181 -2.33 -1.20 30.86
N GLY A 182 -1.87 -2.44 30.72
CA GLY A 182 -2.72 -3.58 30.33
C GLY A 182 -3.42 -3.35 28.99
N ALA A 183 -2.89 -2.44 28.16
CA ALA A 183 -3.36 -2.29 26.80
C ALA A 183 -2.73 -3.45 26.07
N ASN A 184 -3.49 -4.53 25.87
CA ASN A 184 -3.10 -5.66 25.02
C ASN A 184 -2.28 -5.10 23.87
N HIS A 185 -0.96 -5.26 23.97
CA HIS A 185 -0.08 -4.88 22.90
C HIS A 185 -0.61 -5.71 21.75
N ILE A 186 -1.27 -5.06 20.79
CA ILE A 186 -1.35 -5.63 19.46
C ILE A 186 0.10 -5.52 19.00
N ALA A 187 0.94 -6.43 19.50
CA ALA A 187 1.91 -7.06 18.64
C ALA A 187 1.09 -7.37 17.41
N THR A 188 1.29 -6.57 16.36
CA THR A 188 0.83 -6.94 15.05
C THR A 188 1.50 -8.26 14.82
N ASN A 189 0.75 -9.33 15.09
CA ASN A 189 1.20 -10.68 14.86
C ASN A 189 1.80 -10.67 13.47
N THR A 190 2.98 -11.26 13.33
CA THR A 190 4.13 -10.88 12.50
C THR A 190 3.93 -10.87 10.98
N HIS A 191 2.68 -10.91 10.52
CA HIS A 191 2.22 -11.07 9.15
C HIS A 191 0.86 -10.35 9.04
N CYS A 192 0.54 -9.75 7.89
CA CYS A 192 -0.76 -9.10 7.61
C CYS A 192 -1.98 -10.06 7.58
N GLY A 193 -2.03 -11.08 8.46
CA GLY A 193 -2.97 -12.19 8.37
C GLY A 193 -2.66 -13.08 7.17
N PRO A 194 -3.57 -13.98 6.75
CA PRO A 194 -3.45 -14.69 5.48
C PRO A 194 -3.34 -13.70 4.31
N ALA A 195 -2.72 -14.12 3.20
CA ALA A 195 -2.50 -13.26 2.04
C ALA A 195 -3.82 -12.57 1.63
N LEU A 196 -3.85 -11.24 1.72
CA LEU A 196 -5.05 -10.47 1.43
C LEU A 196 -5.18 -10.32 -0.08
N VAL A 197 -6.35 -10.59 -0.63
CA VAL A 197 -6.61 -10.35 -2.06
C VAL A 197 -7.42 -9.07 -2.17
N ILE A 198 -6.79 -7.98 -2.59
CA ILE A 198 -7.48 -6.71 -2.85
C ILE A 198 -7.71 -6.60 -4.35
N GLY A 199 -8.97 -6.51 -4.76
CA GLY A 199 -9.30 -6.34 -6.17
C GLY A 199 -8.82 -7.47 -7.07
N GLY A 200 -8.93 -8.72 -6.59
CA GLY A 200 -8.47 -9.91 -7.30
C GLY A 200 -6.95 -10.12 -7.35
N ARG A 201 -6.16 -9.23 -6.74
CA ARG A 201 -4.69 -9.33 -6.66
C ARG A 201 -4.25 -9.63 -5.24
N THR A 202 -3.39 -10.63 -5.10
CA THR A 202 -2.75 -10.96 -3.82
C THR A 202 -1.79 -9.84 -3.44
N ILE A 203 -2.07 -9.20 -2.30
CA ILE A 203 -1.15 -8.25 -1.69
C ILE A 203 0.03 -9.05 -1.10
N PRO A 204 1.27 -8.75 -1.51
CA PRO A 204 2.44 -9.40 -0.94
C PRO A 204 2.44 -9.21 0.59
N GLN A 205 2.75 -10.28 1.33
CA GLN A 205 2.88 -10.21 2.80
C GLN A 205 4.21 -9.55 3.24
N VAL A 206 5.10 -9.25 2.30
CA VAL A 206 6.36 -8.52 2.55
C VAL A 206 6.08 -7.04 2.82
N GLY A 207 6.84 -6.41 3.71
CA GLY A 207 6.60 -5.03 4.14
C GLY A 207 5.37 -4.83 5.05
N CYS A 208 4.82 -5.94 5.49
CA CYS A 208 3.64 -6.05 6.34
C CYS A 208 4.00 -6.65 7.72
N GLY A 209 5.24 -7.11 7.89
CA GLY A 209 5.73 -7.85 9.07
C GLY A 209 6.73 -7.05 9.91
N SER A 210 6.55 -7.14 11.23
CA SER A 210 7.40 -6.62 12.32
C SER A 210 8.19 -5.35 12.03
N VAL A 211 7.49 -4.22 11.95
CA VAL A 211 8.09 -2.99 12.44
C VAL A 211 8.18 -3.11 13.96
N ASP A 212 9.38 -3.30 14.51
CA ASP A 212 9.59 -2.95 15.91
C ASP A 212 9.34 -1.46 16.03
N MET A 213 8.11 -1.07 16.36
CA MET A 213 7.68 0.33 16.42
C MET A 213 8.49 1.15 17.43
N TYR A 214 9.30 0.50 18.28
CA TYR A 214 10.18 1.14 19.25
C TYR A 214 11.64 1.18 18.80
N ALA A 215 11.99 0.51 17.70
CA ALA A 215 13.32 0.62 17.10
C ALA A 215 13.58 2.08 16.73
N ARG A 216 14.70 2.63 17.19
CA ARG A 216 15.09 4.04 16.97
C ARG A 216 15.01 4.46 15.50
N ASP A 217 15.34 3.56 14.59
CA ASP A 217 15.33 3.81 13.16
C ASP A 217 13.92 4.05 12.59
N ASN A 218 12.86 3.55 13.25
CA ASN A 218 11.48 3.83 12.83
C ASN A 218 11.01 5.23 13.22
N TRP A 219 11.77 5.94 14.06
CA TRP A 219 11.47 7.30 14.48
C TRP A 219 12.31 8.35 13.73
N ASP A 220 13.38 7.92 13.05
CA ASP A 220 14.16 8.75 12.14
C ASP A 220 13.51 8.71 10.75
N PRO A 221 13.01 9.84 10.20
CA PRO A 221 12.26 9.82 8.95
C PRO A 221 13.02 9.22 7.76
N ASP A 222 14.32 9.49 7.63
CA ASP A 222 15.11 9.03 6.49
C ASP A 222 15.33 7.52 6.58
N LYS A 223 15.69 7.03 7.78
CA LYS A 223 15.84 5.59 8.01
C LYS A 223 14.53 4.84 7.93
N TYR A 224 13.44 5.43 8.41
CA TYR A 224 12.10 4.86 8.35
C TYR A 224 11.68 4.61 6.90
N PHE A 225 11.72 5.64 6.05
CA PHE A 225 11.37 5.48 4.63
C PHE A 225 12.34 4.57 3.88
N ALA A 226 13.65 4.62 4.19
CA ALA A 226 14.60 3.68 3.62
C ALA A 226 14.31 2.23 4.03
N GLY A 227 13.85 2.00 5.28
CA GLY A 227 13.38 0.70 5.76
C GLY A 227 12.18 0.19 4.97
N ARG A 228 11.14 1.02 4.88
CA ARG A 228 9.93 0.73 4.08
C ARG A 228 10.28 0.43 2.62
N ASP A 229 11.15 1.22 2.00
CA ASP A 229 11.58 1.00 0.61
C ASP A 229 12.31 -0.33 0.43
N ARG A 230 13.16 -0.73 1.37
CA ARG A 230 13.87 -2.03 1.30
C ARG A 230 12.89 -3.19 1.33
N GLU A 231 11.85 -3.12 2.15
CA GLU A 231 10.83 -4.18 2.23
C GLU A 231 10.14 -4.41 0.88
N TRP A 232 9.81 -3.33 0.16
CA TRP A 232 9.12 -3.38 -1.13
C TRP A 232 10.05 -3.62 -2.33
N LYS A 233 11.35 -3.27 -2.24
CA LYS A 233 12.33 -3.48 -3.31
C LYS A 233 13.02 -4.85 -3.25
N ALA A 234 13.20 -5.42 -2.06
CA ALA A 234 13.92 -6.69 -1.85
C ALA A 234 13.20 -7.93 -2.44
N THR A 235 12.00 -7.78 -2.97
CA THR A 235 11.17 -8.88 -3.48
C THR A 235 11.49 -9.30 -4.93
N VAL A 236 12.48 -8.68 -5.58
CA VAL A 236 12.88 -9.09 -6.93
C VAL A 236 13.97 -10.16 -6.88
N THR A 237 13.55 -11.43 -6.90
CA THR A 237 14.40 -12.49 -7.46
C THR A 237 13.92 -12.74 -8.88
N VAL A 238 14.47 -12.03 -9.87
CA VAL A 238 14.32 -12.47 -11.27
C VAL A 238 15.24 -13.68 -11.44
N GLY A 239 14.66 -14.88 -11.40
CA GLY A 239 15.33 -16.05 -11.95
C GLY A 239 15.61 -15.80 -13.43
N SER A 240 16.81 -16.13 -13.88
CA SER A 240 17.27 -15.95 -15.26
C SER A 240 16.19 -16.43 -16.25
N LEU A 241 15.86 -15.60 -17.24
CA LEU A 241 15.05 -16.02 -18.38
C LEU A 241 15.83 -17.09 -19.15
N GLU A 242 15.45 -18.36 -19.04
CA GLU A 242 15.89 -19.37 -20.00
C GLU A 242 15.13 -19.13 -21.31
N GLU A 243 15.84 -18.61 -22.32
CA GLU A 243 15.37 -18.57 -23.70
C GLU A 243 15.10 -20.00 -24.19
N GLN A 244 13.83 -20.39 -24.29
CA GLN A 244 13.43 -21.61 -24.96
C GLN A 244 13.62 -21.44 -26.48
N GLY A 245 14.73 -21.95 -27.01
CA GLY A 245 14.90 -22.06 -28.46
C GLY A 245 16.27 -22.47 -28.98
N LYS A 246 16.65 -23.76 -28.85
CA LYS A 246 17.38 -24.53 -29.90
C LYS A 246 17.59 -26.01 -29.50
N PRO A 247 17.68 -26.95 -30.48
CA PRO A 247 17.42 -28.37 -30.27
C PRO A 247 18.63 -29.15 -29.72
N ALA A 248 18.32 -30.29 -29.11
CA ALA A 248 19.22 -31.22 -28.44
C ALA A 248 20.43 -31.64 -29.28
N GLY A 249 21.62 -31.56 -28.68
CA GLY A 249 22.86 -32.02 -29.27
C GLY A 249 24.03 -32.06 -28.28
N GLN A 250 24.23 -33.25 -27.72
CA GLN A 250 25.48 -33.79 -27.15
C GLN A 250 25.92 -33.35 -25.74
N SER A 251 25.84 -34.36 -24.86
CA SER A 251 26.42 -34.46 -23.52
C SER A 251 27.94 -34.65 -23.58
N THR A 252 28.67 -33.95 -22.72
CA THR A 252 29.93 -34.45 -22.13
C THR A 252 29.97 -34.13 -20.63
N ALA A 253 30.15 -35.20 -19.84
CA ALA A 253 30.33 -35.24 -18.37
C ALA A 253 31.57 -34.42 -17.91
N SER A 254 31.81 -34.00 -16.66
CA SER A 254 31.70 -34.53 -15.27
C SER A 254 32.13 -33.38 -14.30
N PRO A 255 32.33 -33.53 -12.96
CA PRO A 255 31.80 -34.44 -11.93
C PRO A 255 31.18 -33.70 -10.69
N PRO A 256 30.55 -34.41 -9.73
CA PRO A 256 29.88 -33.79 -8.58
C PRO A 256 30.84 -33.39 -7.45
N ALA A 257 30.63 -32.21 -6.87
CA ALA A 257 31.29 -31.75 -5.66
C ALA A 257 30.65 -32.39 -4.41
N THR A 258 31.52 -32.81 -3.51
CA THR A 258 31.29 -33.61 -2.31
C THR A 258 30.54 -32.87 -1.20
N THR A 259 29.52 -33.53 -0.65
CA THR A 259 28.84 -33.15 0.59
C THR A 259 29.68 -33.55 1.81
N LYS A 260 29.93 -32.61 2.74
CA LYS A 260 30.44 -32.95 4.09
C LYS A 260 29.29 -33.37 5.01
N PRO A 261 29.45 -34.38 5.88
CA PRO A 261 28.41 -34.79 6.84
C PRO A 261 28.38 -33.90 8.08
N VAL A 262 27.19 -33.76 8.66
CA VAL A 262 26.90 -33.11 9.94
C VAL A 262 26.81 -34.20 11.02
N ASP A 263 27.61 -34.08 12.07
CA ASP A 263 27.58 -34.99 13.23
C ASP A 263 26.33 -34.75 14.09
N ALA A 264 25.64 -35.84 14.43
CA ALA A 264 24.53 -35.89 15.39
C ALA A 264 25.05 -36.26 16.80
N PRO A 265 24.51 -35.71 17.89
CA PRO A 265 24.81 -36.22 19.22
C PRO A 265 23.91 -37.43 19.56
N ALA A 266 24.56 -38.50 20.01
CA ALA A 266 23.94 -39.74 20.45
C ALA A 266 23.26 -39.61 21.82
N ALA A 267 22.10 -40.24 21.95
CA ALA A 267 21.41 -40.51 23.21
C ALA A 267 21.63 -41.98 23.64
N GLY A 268 21.72 -42.19 24.96
CA GLY A 268 21.77 -43.49 25.65
C GLY A 268 22.91 -43.52 26.67
N GLY A 269 22.78 -43.95 27.91
CA GLY A 269 21.71 -44.62 28.65
C GLY A 269 22.23 -44.92 30.07
N VAL A 270 21.31 -45.24 30.97
CA VAL A 270 21.42 -45.51 32.41
C VAL A 270 22.32 -46.71 32.76
N GLN A 271 23.09 -46.66 33.87
CA GLN A 271 23.05 -47.63 35.01
C GLN A 271 24.15 -47.44 36.08
N LYS A 272 23.71 -47.51 37.36
CA LYS A 272 24.27 -48.12 38.60
C LYS A 272 25.81 -48.10 38.79
N GLN A 273 26.37 -47.60 39.88
CA GLN A 273 26.18 -47.96 41.31
C GLN A 273 26.48 -46.76 42.21
#